data_AF-A0AAV6WYH6-F1
#
_entry.id   AF-A0AAV6WYH6-F1
#
_cell.length_a   1.000
_cell.length_b   1.000
_cell.length_c   1.000
_cell.angle_alpha   90.00
_cell.angle_beta   90.00
_cell.angle_gamma   90.00
#
_symmetry.space_group_name_H-M   'P 1'
#
loop_
_entity.id
_entity.type
_entity.pdbx_description
1 polymer ?
#
loop_
_entity_poly.entity_id
_entity_poly.type
_entity_poly.pdbx_seq_one_letter_code
_entity_poly.pdbx_strand_id
1 'polypeptide(L)'
;MAAITDTRLRKHHLTYTGATRHPFILAIRGGSVDISSFKRWLGQDIIFVRAFVPFLASVLLKAWKESDDSSDVDVILGGLAALNDEIAWFKEEASKCGVALDSVVPQQSNLDYCRFLESLMNSDVSYTEAVTAFWVIEAIYQESFAHCLEDGSKTPEELKETCQ
;
A
#
# COMPACT_ATOMS: atom_id res chain seq x y z
N MET A 1 9.83 23.83 14.38
CA MET A 1 9.67 23.64 12.92
C MET A 1 8.92 22.36 12.70
N ALA A 2 7.90 22.34 11.84
CA ALA A 2 7.26 21.09 11.46
C ALA A 2 8.11 20.36 10.42
N ALA A 3 8.05 19.04 10.38
CA ALA A 3 8.79 18.27 9.38
C ALA A 3 8.33 18.62 7.95
N ILE A 4 9.20 18.35 6.97
CA ILE A 4 8.88 18.59 5.55
C ILE A 4 7.66 17.76 5.14
N THR A 5 7.57 16.52 5.61
CA THR A 5 6.44 15.60 5.42
C THR A 5 5.13 16.20 5.94
N ASP A 6 5.09 16.68 7.19
CA ASP A 6 3.91 17.33 7.78
C ASP A 6 3.45 18.56 6.98
N THR A 7 4.42 19.31 6.47
CA THR A 7 4.16 20.52 5.69
C THR A 7 3.56 20.17 4.33
N ARG A 8 4.05 19.11 3.68
CA ARG A 8 3.50 18.59 2.41
C ARG A 8 2.12 17.97 2.59
N LEU A 9 1.91 17.16 3.63
CA LEU A 9 0.61 16.56 3.94
C LEU A 9 -0.44 17.63 4.22
N ARG A 10 -0.13 18.67 5.01
CA ARG A 10 -1.06 19.80 5.24
C ARG A 10 -1.38 20.56 3.97
N LYS A 11 -0.39 20.79 3.11
CA LYS A 11 -0.60 21.45 1.81
C LYS A 11 -1.57 20.66 0.92
N HIS A 12 -1.49 19.33 0.95
CA HIS A 12 -2.31 18.44 0.12
C HIS A 12 -3.41 17.72 0.91
N HIS A 13 -3.88 18.31 2.02
CA HIS A 13 -4.76 17.65 2.98
C HIS A 13 -6.05 17.08 2.37
N LEU A 14 -6.69 17.77 1.42
CA LEU A 14 -7.90 17.26 0.76
C LEU A 14 -7.64 15.97 -0.02
N THR A 15 -6.54 15.92 -0.78
CA THR A 15 -6.14 14.72 -1.52
C THR A 15 -5.75 13.60 -0.58
N TYR A 16 -5.01 13.93 0.48
CA TYR A 16 -4.61 12.97 1.51
C TYR A 16 -5.82 12.36 2.22
N THR A 17 -6.76 13.20 2.68
CA THR A 17 -8.02 12.73 3.30
C THR A 17 -8.86 11.91 2.32
N GLY A 18 -8.92 12.29 1.04
CA GLY A 18 -9.63 11.50 0.03
C GLY A 18 -9.01 10.11 -0.19
N ALA A 19 -7.68 10.01 -0.09
CA ALA A 19 -6.96 8.74 -0.19
C ALA A 19 -7.16 7.87 1.06
N THR A 20 -7.08 8.45 2.26
CA THR A 20 -7.15 7.69 3.53
C THR A 20 -8.57 7.41 4.02
N ARG A 21 -9.56 8.20 3.57
CA ARG A 21 -10.98 8.04 3.93
C ARG A 21 -11.85 7.76 2.71
N HIS A 22 -11.33 6.95 1.80
CA HIS A 22 -12.05 6.53 0.60
C HIS A 22 -13.36 5.80 0.99
N PRO A 23 -14.45 5.90 0.20
CA PRO A 23 -15.72 5.22 0.51
C PRO A 23 -15.59 3.70 0.75
N PHE A 24 -14.60 3.05 0.15
CA PHE A 24 -14.29 1.64 0.42
C PHE A 24 -13.87 1.42 1.88
N ILE A 25 -12.92 2.20 2.38
CA ILE A 25 -12.43 2.16 3.77
C ILE A 25 -13.56 2.50 4.75
N LEU A 26 -14.35 3.53 4.44
CA LEU A 26 -15.51 3.90 5.26
C LEU A 26 -16.59 2.81 5.30
N ALA A 27 -16.76 2.07 4.20
CA ALA A 27 -17.69 0.94 4.15
C ALA A 27 -17.18 -0.26 4.98
N ILE A 28 -15.87 -0.53 4.98
CA ILE A 28 -15.26 -1.54 5.86
C ILE A 28 -15.50 -1.15 7.31
N ARG A 29 -15.08 0.06 7.71
CA ARG A 29 -15.31 0.62 9.05
C ARG A 29 -16.79 0.60 9.45
N GLY A 30 -17.68 0.87 8.50
CA GLY A 30 -19.13 0.90 8.72
C GLY A 30 -19.80 -0.48 8.81
N GLY A 31 -19.10 -1.57 8.50
CA GLY A 31 -19.68 -2.91 8.38
C GLY A 31 -20.64 -3.06 7.20
N SER A 32 -20.56 -2.17 6.22
CA SER A 32 -21.45 -2.10 5.05
C SER A 32 -20.75 -2.42 3.73
N VAL A 33 -19.48 -2.84 3.79
CA VAL A 33 -18.72 -3.24 2.61
C VAL A 33 -19.38 -4.44 1.93
N ASP A 34 -19.64 -4.28 0.64
CA ASP A 34 -20.15 -5.36 -0.18
C ASP A 34 -19.03 -6.36 -0.50
N ILE A 35 -19.34 -7.65 -0.40
CA ILE A 35 -18.35 -8.73 -0.63
C ILE A 35 -17.76 -8.68 -2.04
N SER A 36 -18.52 -8.23 -3.05
CA SER A 36 -17.97 -8.09 -4.41
C SER A 36 -16.96 -6.95 -4.50
N SER A 37 -17.10 -5.91 -3.67
CA SER A 37 -16.14 -4.82 -3.57
C SER A 37 -14.87 -5.29 -2.88
N PHE A 38 -14.99 -6.08 -1.81
CA PHE A 38 -13.85 -6.67 -1.13
C PHE A 38 -13.06 -7.63 -2.04
N LYS A 39 -13.73 -8.58 -2.71
CA LYS A 39 -13.09 -9.50 -3.66
C LYS A 39 -12.39 -8.78 -4.81
N ARG A 40 -12.97 -7.67 -5.27
CA ARG A 40 -12.36 -6.83 -6.31
C ARG A 40 -11.11 -6.13 -5.81
N TRP A 41 -11.15 -5.54 -4.61
CA TRP A 41 -9.96 -4.98 -3.97
C TRP A 41 -8.89 -6.06 -3.84
N LEU A 42 -9.20 -7.20 -3.23
CA LEU A 42 -8.26 -8.31 -3.01
C LEU A 42 -7.57 -8.76 -4.31
N GLY A 43 -8.33 -8.90 -5.39
CA GLY A 43 -7.79 -9.29 -6.69
C GLY A 43 -6.94 -8.22 -7.37
N GLN A 44 -7.31 -6.93 -7.26
CA GLN A 44 -6.52 -5.85 -7.83
C GLN A 44 -5.24 -5.60 -7.00
N ASP A 45 -5.36 -5.69 -5.69
CA ASP A 45 -4.29 -5.30 -4.78
C ASP A 45 -3.12 -6.28 -4.81
N ILE A 46 -3.36 -7.58 -5.00
CA ILE A 46 -2.27 -8.53 -5.23
C ILE A 46 -1.47 -8.24 -6.52
N ILE A 47 -2.09 -7.65 -7.54
CA ILE A 47 -1.38 -7.21 -8.76
C ILE A 47 -0.47 -6.04 -8.40
N PHE A 48 -0.98 -5.09 -7.59
CA PHE A 48 -0.21 -3.96 -7.09
C PHE A 48 0.96 -4.41 -6.22
N VAL A 49 0.74 -5.27 -5.20
CA VAL A 49 1.79 -5.80 -4.31
C VAL A 49 2.88 -6.51 -5.11
N ARG A 50 2.53 -7.28 -6.13
CA ARG A 50 3.50 -7.91 -7.04
C ARG A 50 4.34 -6.90 -7.83
N ALA A 51 3.77 -5.77 -8.23
CA ALA A 51 4.50 -4.67 -8.87
C ALA A 51 5.29 -3.82 -7.85
N PHE A 52 4.85 -3.79 -6.59
CA PHE A 52 5.50 -3.06 -5.51
C PHE A 52 6.80 -3.73 -5.05
N VAL A 53 6.89 -5.06 -5.07
CA VAL A 53 8.12 -5.82 -4.76
C VAL A 53 9.36 -5.34 -5.56
N PRO A 54 9.35 -5.31 -6.91
CA PRO A 54 10.51 -4.83 -7.66
C PRO A 54 10.77 -3.34 -7.48
N PHE A 55 9.74 -2.53 -7.24
CA PHE A 55 9.91 -1.13 -6.86
C PHE A 55 10.69 -1.00 -5.54
N LEU A 56 10.26 -1.69 -4.48
CA LEU A 56 10.92 -1.63 -3.18
C LEU A 56 12.35 -2.20 -3.23
N ALA A 57 12.59 -3.25 -4.02
CA ALA A 57 13.93 -3.75 -4.30
C ALA A 57 14.82 -2.69 -4.99
N SER A 58 14.26 -1.87 -5.89
CA SER A 58 15.00 -0.76 -6.49
C SER A 58 15.33 0.34 -5.48
N VAL A 59 14.41 0.63 -4.54
CA VAL A 59 14.62 1.58 -3.44
C VAL A 59 15.73 1.07 -2.51
N LEU A 60 15.77 -0.23 -2.23
CA LEU A 60 16.85 -0.87 -1.45
C LEU A 60 18.22 -0.67 -2.10
N LEU A 61 18.30 -0.87 -3.43
CA LEU A 61 19.54 -0.63 -4.17
C LEU A 61 19.95 0.85 -4.17
N LYS A 62 18.99 1.77 -4.23
CA LYS A 62 19.25 3.21 -4.12
C LYS A 62 19.71 3.57 -2.72
N ALA A 63 19.07 3.05 -1.67
CA ALA A 63 19.48 3.28 -0.27
C ALA A 63 20.93 2.85 -0.04
N TRP A 64 21.32 1.67 -0.52
CA TRP A 64 22.69 1.18 -0.43
C TRP A 64 23.72 2.07 -1.15
N LYS A 65 23.33 2.73 -2.24
CA LYS A 65 24.25 3.54 -3.08
C LYS A 65 24.29 5.02 -2.73
N GLU A 66 23.15 5.56 -2.31
CA GLU A 66 22.88 7.01 -2.28
C GLU A 66 22.50 7.52 -0.89
N SER A 67 22.14 6.65 0.07
CA SER A 67 21.82 7.12 1.43
C SER A 67 23.08 7.43 2.24
N ASP A 68 22.99 8.49 3.04
CA ASP A 68 23.99 8.86 4.05
C ASP A 68 23.82 8.06 5.35
N ASP A 69 22.68 7.36 5.54
CA ASP A 69 22.37 6.56 6.72
C ASP A 69 22.28 5.07 6.37
N SER A 70 23.23 4.27 6.88
CA SER A 70 23.27 2.83 6.61
C SER A 70 22.06 2.06 7.16
N SER A 71 21.36 2.62 8.15
CA SER A 71 20.16 1.99 8.73
C SER A 71 18.96 1.98 7.78
N ASP A 72 18.96 2.84 6.75
CA ASP A 72 17.92 2.85 5.71
C ASP A 72 17.84 1.49 4.98
N VAL A 73 18.99 0.85 4.76
CA VAL A 73 19.07 -0.48 4.14
C VAL A 73 18.33 -1.51 4.98
N ASP A 74 18.51 -1.49 6.31
CA ASP A 74 17.88 -2.45 7.21
C ASP A 74 16.36 -2.26 7.27
N VAL A 75 15.90 -0.99 7.30
CA VAL A 75 14.46 -0.65 7.30
C VAL A 75 13.80 -1.12 6.00
N ILE A 76 14.39 -0.79 4.84
CA ILE A 76 13.83 -1.14 3.54
C ILE A 76 13.87 -2.66 3.32
N LEU A 77 14.95 -3.32 3.74
CA LEU A 77 15.06 -4.78 3.67
C LEU A 77 13.98 -5.47 4.52
N GLY A 78 13.70 -4.93 5.72
CA GLY A 78 12.62 -5.41 6.58
C GLY A 78 11.25 -5.31 5.89
N GLY A 79 10.96 -4.19 5.22
CA GLY A 79 9.75 -4.04 4.42
C GLY A 79 9.66 -5.05 3.29
N LEU A 80 10.75 -5.27 2.55
CA LEU A 80 10.80 -6.27 1.46
C LEU A 80 10.57 -7.70 1.97
N ALA A 81 11.07 -8.03 3.17
CA ALA A 81 10.80 -9.32 3.81
C ALA A 81 9.31 -9.46 4.18
N ALA A 82 8.69 -8.41 4.71
CA ALA A 82 7.26 -8.41 5.06
C ALA A 82 6.35 -8.64 3.84
N LEU A 83 6.72 -8.12 2.65
CA LEU A 83 5.96 -8.35 1.41
C LEU A 83 5.85 -9.84 1.05
N ASN A 84 6.82 -10.68 1.45
CA ASN A 84 6.72 -12.12 1.20
C ASN A 84 5.58 -12.75 2.02
N ASP A 85 5.46 -12.35 3.28
CA ASP A 85 4.39 -12.83 4.18
C ASP A 85 3.04 -12.26 3.75
N GLU A 86 2.99 -11.00 3.31
CA GLU A 86 1.80 -10.37 2.74
C GLU A 86 1.31 -11.12 1.49
N ILE A 87 2.19 -11.48 0.55
CA ILE A 87 1.83 -12.26 -0.64
C ILE A 87 1.28 -13.64 -0.26
N ALA A 88 1.82 -14.26 0.80
CA ALA A 88 1.29 -15.52 1.30
C ALA A 88 -0.13 -15.35 1.88
N TRP A 89 -0.34 -14.30 2.66
CA TRP A 89 -1.64 -13.92 3.19
C TRP A 89 -2.67 -13.67 2.07
N PHE A 90 -2.32 -12.92 1.03
CA PHE A 90 -3.21 -12.69 -0.13
C PHE A 90 -3.66 -13.98 -0.82
N LYS A 91 -2.76 -14.98 -0.93
CA LYS A 91 -3.09 -16.28 -1.55
C LYS A 91 -4.07 -17.07 -0.69
N GLU A 92 -3.86 -17.07 0.62
CA GLU A 92 -4.77 -17.72 1.56
C GLU A 92 -6.15 -17.05 1.54
N GLU A 93 -6.17 -15.72 1.62
CA GLU A 93 -7.40 -14.94 1.66
C GLU A 93 -8.19 -15.05 0.35
N ALA A 94 -7.51 -15.07 -0.79
CA ALA A 94 -8.14 -15.30 -2.08
C ALA A 94 -8.76 -16.70 -2.16
N SER A 95 -8.11 -17.72 -1.59
CA SER A 95 -8.66 -19.08 -1.51
C SER A 95 -9.93 -19.12 -0.65
N LYS A 96 -9.91 -18.50 0.54
CA LYS A 96 -11.07 -18.39 1.46
C LYS A 96 -12.24 -17.68 0.77
N CYS A 97 -11.96 -16.59 0.06
CA CYS A 97 -12.96 -15.77 -0.62
C CYS A 97 -13.39 -16.32 -2.00
N GLY A 98 -12.78 -17.40 -2.49
CA GLY A 98 -13.07 -17.97 -3.80
C GLY A 98 -12.70 -17.03 -4.97
N VAL A 99 -11.62 -16.27 -4.83
CA VAL A 99 -11.06 -15.39 -5.86
C VAL A 99 -9.93 -16.12 -6.59
N ALA A 100 -10.08 -16.36 -7.89
CA ALA A 100 -9.03 -16.95 -8.71
C ALA A 100 -8.04 -15.86 -9.14
N LEU A 101 -6.94 -15.69 -8.39
CA LEU A 101 -5.95 -14.62 -8.59
C LEU A 101 -5.38 -14.58 -10.02
N ASP A 102 -5.16 -15.73 -10.66
CA ASP A 102 -4.60 -15.81 -12.01
C ASP A 102 -5.58 -15.36 -13.10
N SER A 103 -6.86 -15.23 -12.77
CA SER A 103 -7.90 -14.78 -13.70
C SER A 103 -8.26 -13.30 -13.54
N VAL A 104 -7.65 -12.60 -12.58
CA VAL A 104 -7.96 -11.19 -12.33
C VAL A 104 -7.40 -10.33 -13.45
N VAL A 105 -8.29 -9.59 -14.11
CA VAL A 105 -7.90 -8.61 -15.13
C VAL A 105 -7.57 -7.28 -14.42
N PRO A 106 -6.36 -6.72 -14.59
CA PRO A 106 -6.01 -5.43 -14.00
C PRO A 106 -6.88 -4.31 -14.61
N GLN A 107 -7.41 -3.46 -13.75
CA GLN A 107 -8.14 -2.26 -14.17
C GLN A 107 -7.17 -1.15 -14.59
N GLN A 108 -7.68 -0.16 -15.33
CA GLN A 108 -6.85 0.93 -15.85
C GLN A 108 -6.09 1.68 -14.74
N SER A 109 -6.75 1.96 -13.62
CA SER A 109 -6.10 2.61 -12.46
C SER A 109 -4.96 1.78 -11.88
N ASN A 110 -5.11 0.45 -11.84
CA ASN A 110 -4.05 -0.46 -11.38
C ASN A 110 -2.87 -0.46 -12.35
N LEU A 111 -3.14 -0.56 -13.66
CA LEU A 111 -2.12 -0.47 -14.71
C LEU A 111 -1.34 0.84 -14.63
N ASP A 112 -2.03 1.96 -14.44
CA ASP A 112 -1.40 3.28 -14.35
C ASP A 112 -0.54 3.40 -13.10
N TYR A 113 -0.97 2.80 -11.97
CA TYR A 113 -0.15 2.74 -10.76
C TYR A 113 1.10 1.88 -10.99
N CYS A 114 0.98 0.69 -11.56
CA CYS A 114 2.13 -0.17 -11.85
C CYS A 114 3.14 0.53 -12.77
N ARG A 115 2.69 1.23 -13.81
CA ARG A 115 3.57 2.05 -14.66
C ARG A 115 4.23 3.20 -13.90
N PHE A 116 3.52 3.81 -12.96
CA PHE A 116 4.08 4.84 -12.10
C PHE A 116 5.20 4.26 -11.21
N LEU A 117 4.99 3.09 -10.60
CA LEU A 117 6.04 2.39 -9.84
C LEU A 117 7.25 2.07 -10.71
N GLU A 118 7.04 1.53 -11.91
CA GLU A 118 8.11 1.28 -12.89
C GLU A 118 8.89 2.57 -13.22
N SER A 119 8.19 3.70 -13.40
CA SER A 119 8.85 4.98 -13.69
C SER A 119 9.74 5.48 -12.54
N LEU A 120 9.40 5.15 -11.29
CA LEU A 120 10.19 5.50 -10.11
C LEU A 120 11.46 4.64 -9.96
N MET A 121 11.54 3.51 -10.67
CA MET A 121 12.71 2.62 -10.67
C MET A 121 13.84 3.10 -11.58
N ASN A 122 13.60 4.13 -12.41
CA ASN A 122 14.59 4.62 -13.36
C ASN A 122 15.84 5.20 -12.66
N SER A 123 16.96 5.22 -13.38
CA SER A 123 18.25 5.67 -12.84
C SER A 123 18.32 7.18 -12.61
N ASP A 124 17.46 7.97 -13.28
CA ASP A 124 17.36 9.42 -13.13
C ASP A 124 16.54 9.86 -11.91
N VAL A 125 15.77 8.95 -11.31
CA VAL A 125 15.01 9.20 -10.07
C VAL A 125 15.95 9.10 -8.87
N SER A 126 15.98 10.13 -8.02
CA SER A 126 16.83 10.15 -6.83
C SER A 126 16.33 9.21 -5.73
N TYR A 127 17.23 8.79 -4.83
CA TYR A 127 16.83 8.06 -3.62
C TYR A 127 15.75 8.80 -2.82
N THR A 128 15.89 10.12 -2.62
CA THR A 128 14.91 10.92 -1.88
C THR A 128 13.51 10.87 -2.50
N GLU A 129 13.39 10.92 -3.82
CA GLU A 129 12.10 10.82 -4.51
C GLU A 129 11.50 9.42 -4.35
N ALA A 130 12.31 8.37 -4.55
CA ALA A 130 11.86 6.99 -4.46
C ALA A 130 11.44 6.61 -3.03
N VAL A 131 12.22 6.99 -2.01
CA VAL A 131 11.90 6.72 -0.60
C VAL A 131 10.71 7.56 -0.12
N THR A 132 10.52 8.77 -0.67
CA THR A 132 9.31 9.57 -0.38
C THR A 132 8.07 8.88 -0.95
N ALA A 133 8.14 8.34 -2.17
CA ALA A 133 7.03 7.59 -2.76
C ALA A 133 6.72 6.34 -1.95
N PHE A 134 7.74 5.57 -1.56
CA PHE A 134 7.61 4.42 -0.66
C PHE A 134 6.89 4.81 0.64
N TRP A 135 7.38 5.84 1.33
CA TRP A 135 6.77 6.31 2.57
C TRP A 135 5.30 6.74 2.39
N VAL A 136 4.96 7.47 1.32
CA VAL A 136 3.57 7.91 1.09
C VAL A 136 2.64 6.72 0.85
N ILE A 137 3.08 5.71 0.10
CA ILE A 137 2.28 4.51 -0.18
C ILE A 137 1.93 3.80 1.13
N GLU A 138 2.95 3.49 1.94
CA GLU A 138 2.79 2.81 3.22
C GLU A 138 1.97 3.64 4.22
N ALA A 139 2.24 4.95 4.31
CA ALA A 139 1.52 5.84 5.22
C ALA A 139 0.04 5.97 4.87
N ILE A 140 -0.34 5.93 3.58
CA ILE A 140 -1.74 5.93 3.18
C ILE A 140 -2.41 4.62 3.57
N TYR A 141 -1.75 3.48 3.36
CA TYR A 141 -2.29 2.17 3.77
C TYR A 141 -2.49 2.11 5.28
N GLN A 142 -1.46 2.46 6.05
CA GLN A 142 -1.49 2.45 7.51
C GLN A 142 -2.61 3.35 8.06
N GLU A 143 -2.72 4.60 7.60
CA GLU A 143 -3.77 5.53 8.06
C GLU A 143 -5.18 5.03 7.65
N SER A 144 -5.32 4.49 6.43
CA SER A 144 -6.61 3.98 5.94
C SER A 144 -7.14 2.83 6.80
N PHE A 145 -6.30 1.82 7.07
CA PHE A 145 -6.72 0.64 7.80
C PHE A 145 -6.74 0.86 9.33
N ALA A 146 -5.95 1.80 9.86
CA ALA A 146 -6.11 2.26 11.23
C ALA A 146 -7.54 2.75 11.50
N HIS A 147 -8.15 3.50 10.57
CA HIS A 147 -9.55 3.93 10.69
C HIS A 147 -10.55 2.76 10.79
N CYS A 148 -10.23 1.60 10.21
CA CYS A 148 -11.05 0.39 10.30
C CYS A 148 -10.98 -0.26 11.70
N LEU A 149 -9.97 0.05 12.51
CA LEU A 149 -9.76 -0.52 13.85
C LEU A 149 -10.02 0.47 14.99
N GLU A 150 -10.26 1.75 14.67
CA GLU A 150 -10.58 2.79 15.66
C GLU A 150 -11.86 2.50 16.47
N ASP A 151 -11.94 3.11 17.66
CA ASP A 151 -13.10 3.06 18.52
C ASP A 151 -14.39 3.45 17.79
N GLY A 152 -15.43 2.61 17.95
CA GLY A 152 -16.71 2.77 17.27
C GLY A 152 -16.77 2.19 15.85
N SER A 153 -15.70 1.52 15.39
CA SER A 153 -15.73 0.73 14.16
C SER A 153 -16.69 -0.46 14.25
N LYS A 154 -17.34 -0.76 13.13
CA LYS A 154 -18.21 -1.92 12.90
C LYS A 154 -17.60 -2.87 11.86
N THR A 155 -16.28 -2.86 11.71
CA THR A 155 -15.56 -3.77 10.81
C THR A 155 -15.99 -5.21 11.06
N PRO A 156 -16.46 -5.95 10.02
CA PRO A 156 -16.84 -7.34 10.17
C PRO A 156 -15.69 -8.18 10.72
N GLU A 157 -15.98 -9.17 11.57
CA GLU A 157 -14.94 -9.98 12.22
C GLU A 157 -13.98 -10.62 11.20
N GLU A 158 -14.54 -11.07 10.09
CA GLU A 158 -13.84 -11.69 8.96
C GLU A 158 -12.82 -10.75 8.29
N LEU A 159 -12.97 -9.43 8.45
CA LEU A 159 -12.10 -8.41 7.84
C LEU A 159 -11.16 -7.72 8.83
N LYS A 160 -11.24 -8.06 10.12
CA LYS A 160 -10.37 -7.43 11.14
C LYS A 160 -8.91 -7.80 10.94
N GLU A 161 -8.62 -9.05 10.60
CA GLU A 161 -7.27 -9.52 10.30
C GLU A 161 -6.70 -8.77 9.09
N THR A 162 -7.53 -8.47 8.09
CA THR A 162 -7.13 -7.65 6.93
C THR A 162 -6.78 -6.20 7.27
N CYS A 163 -7.23 -5.70 8.42
CA CYS A 163 -7.00 -4.31 8.83
C CYS A 163 -5.83 -4.14 9.79
N GLN A 164 -5.18 -5.24 10.20
CA GLN A 164 -4.04 -5.27 11.13
C GLN A 164 -2.72 -5.26 10.37
#